data_AF-A0A2G2X3M0-F1
#
_entry.id   AF-A0A2G2X3M0-F1
#
_cell.length_a   1.000
_cell.length_b   1.000
_cell.length_c   1.000
_cell.angle_alpha   90.00
_cell.angle_beta   90.00
_cell.angle_gamma   90.00
#
_symmetry.space_group_name_H-M   'P 1'
#
loop_
_entity.id
_entity.type
_entity.pdbx_description
1 polymer ?
#
loop_
_entity_poly.entity_id
_entity_poly.type
_entity_poly.pdbx_seq_one_letter_code
_entity_poly.pdbx_strand_id
1 'polypeptide(L)'
;MCPNKDLFSTYDPIECGVIMVGNNVGCKIVGKGTVRIKMYNGIIRTLINVRCVPKLKKNLISLGTPESLRCKYTSGRGVLEVSRGGLMVMKARKSGILYALLGSTIIDVATISISDGDSFDSDIMEF
;
A
#
# COMPACT_ATOMS: atom_id res chain seq x y z
N MET A 1 5.67 1.40 -0.89
CA MET A 1 6.99 0.99 -0.33
C MET A 1 6.77 0.40 1.04
N CYS A 2 7.50 -0.67 1.36
CA CYS A 2 7.35 -1.42 2.61
C CYS A 2 8.74 -1.76 3.18
N PRO A 3 9.05 -1.51 4.47
CA PRO A 3 10.30 -1.96 5.06
C PRO A 3 10.28 -3.41 5.52
N ASN A 4 9.10 -3.96 5.82
CA ASN A 4 8.96 -5.29 6.37
C ASN A 4 8.73 -6.32 5.25
N LYS A 5 9.70 -7.21 5.06
CA LYS A 5 9.64 -8.31 4.08
C LYS A 5 8.51 -9.31 4.37
N ASP A 6 8.14 -9.51 5.63
CA ASP A 6 7.14 -10.50 6.04
C ASP A 6 5.71 -10.11 5.66
N LEU A 7 5.51 -8.85 5.24
CA LEU A 7 4.23 -8.34 4.74
C LEU A 7 3.98 -8.67 3.26
N PHE A 8 4.95 -9.29 2.59
CA PHE A 8 4.88 -9.59 1.18
C PHE A 8 4.33 -11.00 0.93
N SER A 9 3.27 -11.13 0.13
CA SER A 9 2.73 -12.42 -0.32
C SER A 9 3.49 -12.98 -1.53
N THR A 10 4.10 -12.10 -2.32
CA THR A 10 5.11 -12.47 -3.33
C THR A 10 6.34 -11.61 -3.12
N TYR A 11 7.54 -12.16 -3.31
CA TYR A 11 8.78 -11.41 -3.11
C TYR A 11 9.84 -11.82 -4.13
N ASP A 12 10.35 -10.82 -4.83
CA ASP A 12 11.43 -10.94 -5.80
C ASP A 12 12.66 -10.18 -5.26
N PRO A 13 13.73 -10.89 -4.86
CA PRO A 13 14.96 -10.27 -4.37
C PRO A 13 15.73 -9.63 -5.53
N ILE A 14 15.51 -8.33 -5.74
CA ILE A 14 16.22 -7.52 -6.73
C ILE A 14 16.87 -6.31 -6.05
N GLU A 15 18.16 -6.09 -6.29
CA GLU A 15 18.81 -4.80 -6.03
C GLU A 15 18.46 -3.81 -7.15
N CYS A 16 17.31 -3.14 -7.00
CA CYS A 16 16.73 -2.31 -8.07
C CYS A 16 17.08 -0.82 -7.93
N GLY A 17 18.26 -0.53 -7.36
CA GLY A 17 18.76 0.84 -7.17
C GLY A 17 18.36 1.48 -5.84
N VAL A 18 18.29 2.81 -5.84
CA VAL A 18 18.17 3.65 -4.64
C VAL A 18 17.00 4.62 -4.81
N ILE A 19 16.20 4.78 -3.77
CA ILE A 19 15.22 5.87 -3.68
C ILE A 19 15.75 7.00 -2.81
N MET A 20 15.36 8.23 -3.14
CA MET A 20 15.58 9.37 -2.26
C MET A 20 14.33 9.58 -1.41
N VAL A 21 14.50 9.65 -0.09
CA VAL A 21 13.42 9.99 0.84
C VAL A 21 13.42 11.51 1.12
N GLY A 22 12.41 12.00 1.84
CA GLY A 22 12.18 13.45 2.02
C GLY A 22 13.33 14.26 2.65
N ASN A 23 14.31 13.60 3.28
CA ASN A 23 15.55 14.23 3.78
C ASN A 23 16.75 14.05 2.83
N ASN A 24 16.50 13.76 1.55
CA ASN A 24 17.50 13.55 0.51
C ASN A 24 18.46 12.36 0.75
N VAL A 25 18.17 11.51 1.74
CA VAL A 25 18.97 10.30 2.00
C VAL A 25 18.59 9.22 1.00
N GLY A 26 19.61 8.61 0.39
CA GLY A 26 19.46 7.41 -0.42
C GLY A 26 19.14 6.17 0.43
N CYS A 27 18.10 5.45 0.05
CA CYS A 27 17.71 4.16 0.62
C CYS A 27 17.71 3.09 -0.48
N LYS A 28 18.45 1.99 -0.26
CA LYS A 28 18.49 0.87 -1.21
C LYS A 28 17.14 0.15 -1.27
N ILE A 29 16.73 -0.22 -2.48
CA ILE A 29 15.65 -1.17 -2.73
C ILE A 29 16.28 -2.56 -2.74
N VAL A 30 15.76 -3.49 -1.92
CA VAL A 30 16.31 -4.85 -1.78
C VAL A 30 15.39 -5.93 -2.36
N GLY A 31 14.25 -5.51 -2.90
CA GLY A 31 13.32 -6.39 -3.60
C GLY A 31 12.05 -5.67 -3.99
N LYS A 32 11.20 -6.37 -4.73
CA LYS A 32 9.82 -5.95 -5.00
C LYS A 32 8.86 -7.10 -4.74
N GLY A 33 7.58 -6.80 -4.62
CA GLY A 33 6.59 -7.86 -4.48
C GLY A 33 5.17 -7.36 -4.27
N THR A 34 4.33 -8.26 -3.79
CA THR A 34 2.90 -7.98 -3.56
C THR A 34 2.62 -7.83 -2.07
N VAL A 35 1.89 -6.79 -1.69
CA VAL A 35 1.41 -6.56 -0.32
C VAL A 35 -0.11 -6.43 -0.36
N ARG A 36 -0.80 -7.07 0.59
CA ARG A 36 -2.26 -6.98 0.72
C ARG A 36 -2.63 -6.09 1.90
N ILE A 37 -3.63 -5.24 1.70
CA ILE A 37 -4.16 -4.37 2.76
C ILE A 37 -5.67 -4.56 2.89
N LYS A 38 -6.18 -4.57 4.12
CA LYS A 38 -7.60 -4.58 4.44
C LYS A 38 -8.03 -3.16 4.80
N MET A 39 -8.98 -2.60 4.07
CA MET A 39 -9.52 -1.26 4.32
C MET A 39 -10.53 -1.28 5.48
N TYR A 40 -10.86 -0.10 6.02
CA TYR A 40 -11.84 0.08 7.09
C TYR A 40 -13.24 -0.51 6.80
N ASN A 41 -13.60 -0.63 5.52
CA ASN A 41 -14.86 -1.20 5.07
C ASN A 41 -14.76 -2.72 4.79
N GLY A 42 -13.66 -3.36 5.16
CA GLY A 42 -13.44 -4.80 4.97
C GLY A 42 -12.86 -5.19 3.62
N ILE A 43 -12.88 -4.30 2.62
CA ILE A 43 -12.37 -4.58 1.28
C ILE A 43 -10.86 -4.81 1.32
N ILE A 44 -10.41 -5.90 0.70
CA ILE A 44 -9.00 -6.20 0.54
C ILE A 44 -8.51 -5.61 -0.79
N ARG A 45 -7.44 -4.82 -0.73
CA ARG A 45 -6.73 -4.30 -1.90
C ARG A 45 -5.38 -5.00 -2.03
N THR A 46 -5.06 -5.40 -3.24
CA THR A 46 -3.77 -6.02 -3.57
C THR A 46 -2.87 -4.99 -4.23
N LEU A 47 -1.73 -4.74 -3.60
CA LEU A 47 -0.72 -3.80 -4.07
C LEU A 47 0.42 -4.59 -4.69
N ILE A 48 0.60 -4.56 -6.01
CA ILE A 48 1.73 -5.25 -6.67
C ILE A 48 2.91 -4.30 -6.90
N ASN A 49 4.09 -4.83 -7.26
CA ASN A 49 5.32 -4.05 -7.49
C ASN A 49 5.74 -3.14 -6.31
N VAL A 50 5.32 -3.49 -5.09
CA VAL A 50 5.71 -2.75 -3.89
C VAL A 50 7.20 -2.93 -3.67
N ARG A 51 7.94 -1.82 -3.60
CA ARG A 51 9.38 -1.85 -3.34
C ARG A 51 9.67 -2.11 -1.85
N CYS A 52 10.55 -3.07 -1.58
CA CYS A 52 11.07 -3.38 -0.25
C CYS A 52 12.26 -2.47 0.09
N VAL A 53 12.13 -1.67 1.14
CA VAL A 53 13.12 -0.66 1.54
C VAL A 53 13.33 -0.72 3.06
N PRO A 54 14.22 -1.59 3.56
CA PRO A 54 14.36 -1.91 4.98
C PRO A 54 14.71 -0.72 5.87
N LYS A 55 15.34 0.32 5.30
CA LYS A 55 15.74 1.53 6.03
C LYS A 55 14.55 2.44 6.40
N LEU A 56 13.36 2.22 5.82
CA LEU A 56 12.16 2.96 6.19
C LEU A 56 11.64 2.49 7.56
N LYS A 57 11.06 3.41 8.35
CA LYS A 57 10.45 3.07 9.65
C LYS A 57 8.98 2.62 9.54
N LYS A 58 8.31 2.97 8.43
CA LYS A 58 6.88 2.69 8.20
C LYS A 58 6.62 2.44 6.72
N ASN A 59 5.49 1.78 6.44
CA ASN A 59 4.94 1.66 5.10
C ASN A 59 4.59 3.05 4.55
N LEU A 60 4.90 3.29 3.27
CA LEU A 60 4.63 4.56 2.60
C LEU A 60 3.94 4.32 1.25
N ILE A 61 2.87 5.07 1.02
CA ILE A 61 2.20 5.22 -0.28
C ILE A 61 2.38 6.68 -0.66
N SER A 62 3.13 6.95 -1.74
CA SER A 62 3.31 8.32 -2.23
C SER A 62 2.03 8.79 -2.91
N LEU A 63 1.68 10.08 -2.80
CA LEU A 63 0.52 10.63 -3.49
C LEU A 63 0.64 10.60 -5.03
N GLY A 64 1.88 10.68 -5.54
CA GLY A 64 2.13 10.52 -6.98
C GLY A 64 1.80 9.12 -7.50
N THR A 65 1.68 8.13 -6.60
CA THR A 65 1.36 6.75 -6.95
C THR A 65 -0.13 6.59 -7.34
N PRO A 66 -1.12 6.97 -6.49
CA PRO A 66 -2.51 7.07 -6.92
C PRO A 66 -2.73 7.93 -8.16
N GLU A 67 -2.04 9.07 -8.27
CA GLU A 67 -2.12 9.95 -9.45
C GLU A 67 -1.72 9.22 -10.73
N SER A 68 -0.61 8.47 -10.70
CA SER A 68 -0.17 7.61 -11.82
C SER A 68 -1.20 6.53 -12.19
N LEU A 69 -1.99 6.09 -11.21
CA LEU A 69 -3.09 5.13 -11.38
C LEU A 69 -4.43 5.79 -11.78
N ARG A 70 -4.42 7.05 -12.21
CA ARG A 70 -5.61 7.85 -12.54
C ARG A 70 -6.61 7.95 -11.39
N CYS A 71 -6.13 7.81 -10.15
CA CYS A 71 -6.93 8.07 -8.98
C CYS A 71 -6.93 9.57 -8.66
N LYS A 72 -8.08 10.06 -8.22
CA LYS A 72 -8.23 11.40 -7.65
C LYS A 72 -8.13 11.30 -6.14
N TYR A 73 -7.43 12.24 -5.52
CA TYR A 73 -7.44 12.37 -4.08
C TYR A 73 -8.08 13.70 -3.67
N THR A 74 -8.97 13.64 -2.67
CA THR A 74 -9.54 14.81 -2.02
C THR A 74 -9.12 14.81 -0.56
N SER A 75 -8.84 16.00 -0.03
CA SER A 75 -8.43 16.17 1.36
C SER A 75 -9.26 17.27 2.01
N GLY A 76 -9.90 16.97 3.14
CA GLY A 76 -10.72 17.92 3.87
C GLY A 76 -10.99 17.46 5.30
N ARG A 77 -11.05 18.40 6.26
CA ARG A 77 -11.31 18.11 7.68
C ARG A 77 -10.42 17.00 8.27
N GLY A 78 -9.17 16.90 7.79
CA GLY A 78 -8.20 15.89 8.26
C GLY A 78 -8.44 14.48 7.72
N VAL A 79 -9.23 14.31 6.67
CA VAL A 79 -9.44 13.04 5.96
C VAL A 79 -8.93 13.18 4.54
N LEU A 80 -8.18 12.19 4.08
CA LEU A 80 -7.75 12.00 2.69
C LEU A 80 -8.54 10.84 2.10
N GLU A 81 -9.22 11.06 0.99
CA GLU A 81 -9.97 10.05 0.26
C GLU A 81 -9.35 9.92 -1.13
N VAL A 82 -9.04 8.68 -1.52
CA VAL A 82 -8.52 8.36 -2.84
C VAL A 82 -9.60 7.59 -3.58
N SER A 83 -9.94 8.01 -4.80
CA SER A 83 -11.01 7.42 -5.60
C SER A 83 -10.60 7.19 -7.04
N ARG A 84 -11.18 6.17 -7.67
CA ARG A 84 -11.04 5.87 -9.11
C ARG A 84 -12.43 5.71 -9.71
N GLY A 85 -12.77 6.53 -10.70
CA GLY A 85 -14.09 6.44 -11.36
C GLY A 85 -15.30 6.64 -10.42
N GLY A 86 -15.14 7.42 -9.35
CA GLY A 86 -16.18 7.63 -8.33
C GLY A 86 -16.18 6.60 -7.18
N LEU A 87 -15.45 5.49 -7.32
CA LEU A 87 -15.30 4.49 -6.27
C LEU A 87 -14.17 4.89 -5.32
N MET A 88 -14.45 4.89 -4.01
CA MET A 88 -13.43 5.12 -2.99
C MET A 88 -12.52 3.90 -2.88
N VAL A 89 -11.24 4.08 -3.17
CA VAL A 89 -10.26 3.00 -3.17
C VAL A 89 -9.38 3.01 -1.93
N MET A 90 -9.12 4.18 -1.33
CA MET A 90 -8.43 4.31 -0.04
C MET A 90 -9.01 5.46 0.79
N LYS A 91 -8.91 5.34 2.11
CA LYS A 91 -9.25 6.42 3.05
C LYS A 91 -8.17 6.51 4.11
N ALA A 92 -7.77 7.71 4.48
CA ALA A 92 -6.73 7.93 5.47
C ALA A 92 -7.06 9.14 6.36
N ARG A 93 -6.60 9.11 7.61
CA ARG A 93 -6.78 10.20 8.58
C ARG A 93 -5.46 10.92 8.80
N LYS A 94 -5.51 12.25 8.84
CA LYS A 94 -4.36 13.09 9.14
C LYS A 94 -3.86 12.80 10.56
N SER A 95 -2.56 12.56 10.68
CA SER A 95 -1.82 12.36 11.91
C SER A 95 -0.53 13.17 11.83
N GLY A 96 -0.54 14.37 12.42
CA GLY A 96 0.53 15.35 12.22
C GLY A 96 0.55 15.85 10.77
N ILE A 97 1.69 15.66 10.10
CA ILE A 97 1.89 16.05 8.68
C ILE A 97 1.62 14.90 7.69
N LEU A 98 1.35 13.69 8.17
CA LEU A 98 1.11 12.51 7.34
C LEU A 98 -0.36 12.09 7.39
N TYR A 99 -0.75 11.22 6.46
CA TYR A 99 -2.04 10.53 6.48
C TYR A 99 -1.82 9.06 6.84
N ALA A 100 -2.42 8.62 7.94
CA ALA A 100 -2.46 7.23 8.33
C ALA A 100 -3.64 6.55 7.63
N LEU A 101 -3.35 5.52 6.83
CA LEU A 101 -4.37 4.72 6.16
C LEU A 101 -5.38 4.16 7.18
N LEU A 102 -6.66 4.28 6.88
CA LEU A 102 -7.74 3.61 7.63
C LEU A 102 -7.86 2.17 7.11
N GLY A 103 -7.00 1.33 7.64
CA GLY A 103 -6.89 -0.08 7.28
C GLY A 103 -5.68 -0.73 7.95
N SER A 104 -5.43 -1.98 7.60
CA SER A 104 -4.30 -2.76 8.11
C SER A 104 -3.60 -3.51 6.98
N THR A 105 -2.33 -3.83 7.17
CA THR A 105 -1.64 -4.78 6.31
C THR A 105 -2.01 -6.20 6.72
N ILE A 106 -2.23 -7.08 5.75
CA ILE A 106 -2.50 -8.49 5.98
C ILE A 106 -1.16 -9.21 5.95
N ILE A 107 -0.87 -9.97 7.01
CA ILE A 107 0.23 -10.93 7.03
C ILE A 107 -0.34 -12.23 6.49
N ASP A 108 0.18 -12.70 5.36
CA ASP A 108 -0.25 -13.97 4.78
C ASP A 108 0.46 -15.11 5.52
N VAL A 109 0.01 -15.39 6.75
CA VAL A 109 0.31 -16.68 7.38
C VAL A 109 -0.64 -17.67 6.74
N ALA A 110 -0.10 -18.67 6.02
CA ALA A 110 -0.88 -19.73 5.39
C ALA A 110 -1.77 -20.45 6.42
N THR A 111 -2.97 -19.93 6.62
CA THR A 111 -4.00 -20.52 7.47
C THR A 111 -5.17 -20.77 6.54
N ILE A 112 -5.27 -22.01 6.06
CA ILE A 112 -6.36 -22.46 5.20
C ILE A 112 -7.65 -22.30 6.01
N SER A 113 -8.41 -21.27 5.70
CA SER A 113 -9.78 -21.10 6.18
C SER A 113 -10.66 -21.18 4.95
N ILE A 114 -11.33 -22.32 4.77
CA ILE A 114 -12.36 -22.47 3.74
C ILE A 114 -13.58 -21.71 4.28
N SER A 115 -13.96 -20.63 3.60
CA SER A 115 -15.26 -20.00 3.79
C SER A 115 -15.89 -19.77 2.43
N ASP A 116 -17.07 -20.34 2.25
CA ASP A 116 -17.86 -20.28 1.02
C ASP A 116 -18.20 -18.84 0.64
N GLY A 117 -18.02 -18.56 -0.66
CA GLY A 117 -18.76 -17.57 -1.43
C GLY A 117 -18.86 -16.15 -0.85
N ASP A 118 -17.87 -15.32 -1.15
CA ASP A 118 -18.13 -13.92 -1.46
C ASP A 118 -17.12 -13.45 -2.52
N SER A 119 -17.64 -12.81 -3.55
CA SER A 119 -16.89 -12.25 -4.67
C SER A 119 -15.74 -11.37 -4.16
N PHE A 120 -14.50 -11.83 -4.29
CA PHE A 120 -13.33 -10.98 -4.12
C PHE A 120 -13.25 -10.06 -5.33
N ASP A 121 -13.95 -8.93 -5.28
CA ASP A 121 -13.64 -7.81 -6.16
C ASP A 121 -12.34 -7.17 -5.64
N SER A 122 -11.23 -7.91 -5.82
CA SER A 122 -9.91 -7.41 -5.54
C SER A 122 -9.55 -6.43 -6.64
N ASP A 123 -9.82 -5.15 -6.43
CA ASP A 123 -9.17 -4.12 -7.26
C ASP A 123 -7.65 -4.26 -7.06
N ILE A 124 -7.00 -4.80 -8.09
CA ILE A 124 -5.54 -4.85 -8.17
C ILE A 124 -5.07 -3.43 -8.48
N MET A 125 -4.17 -2.93 -7.64
CA MET A 125 -3.44 -1.71 -7.92
C MET A 125 -2.01 -2.07 -8.33
N GLU A 126 -1.70 -1.82 -9.59
CA GLU A 126 -0.34 -1.93 -10.11
C GLU A 126 0.47 -0.68 -9.78
N PHE A 127 1.60 -0.85 -9.08
CA PHE A 127 2.46 0.26 -8.66
C PHE A 127 3.84 0.25 -9.32
#